data_AF-A0A3M6K8N4-F1
#
_entry.id   AF-A0A3M6K8N4-F1
#
_cell.length_a   1.000
_cell.length_b   1.000
_cell.length_c   1.000
_cell.angle_alpha   90.00
_cell.angle_beta   90.00
_cell.angle_gamma   90.00
#
_symmetry.space_group_name_H-M   'P 1'
#
loop_
_entity.id
_entity.type
_entity.pdbx_description
1 polymer ?
#
loop_
_entity_poly.entity_id
_entity_poly.type
_entity_poly.pdbx_seq_one_letter_code
_entity_poly.pdbx_strand_id
1 'polypeptide(L)' 'ADKENVIEYFDMILPMVSVGGVIITDNMLYPEKYREDMKKYALHIQANQDVRTITSPIGNGEEITVKLR' A
#
# COMPACT_ATOMS: atom_id res chain seq x y z
N ALA A 1 -8.45 6.47 7.05
CA ALA A 1 -7.35 7.33 6.58
C ALA A 1 -7.73 7.88 5.21
N ASP A 2 -7.39 9.14 4.94
CA ASP A 2 -7.74 9.77 3.67
C ASP A 2 -6.87 9.20 2.53
N LYS A 3 -7.51 8.77 1.44
CA LYS A 3 -6.85 8.07 0.32
C LYS A 3 -5.87 8.97 -0.43
N GLU A 4 -6.05 10.28 -0.33
CA GLU A 4 -5.21 11.32 -0.94
C GLU A 4 -3.78 11.33 -0.35
N ASN A 5 -3.62 10.93 0.91
CA ASN A 5 -2.35 10.96 1.63
C ASN A 5 -1.74 9.57 1.85
N VAL A 6 -2.27 8.54 1.19
CA VAL A 6 -1.89 7.14 1.44
C VAL A 6 -0.41 6.85 1.17
N ILE A 7 0.19 7.56 0.21
CA ILE A 7 1.63 7.48 -0.08
C ILE A 7 2.44 8.06 1.09
N GLU A 8 2.06 9.24 1.58
CA GLU A 8 2.76 9.89 2.70
C GLU A 8 2.68 9.02 3.96
N TYR A 9 1.53 8.44 4.26
CA TYR A 9 1.38 7.51 5.38
C TYR A 9 2.29 6.30 5.24
N PHE A 10 2.36 5.69 4.05
CA PHE A 10 3.24 4.55 3.81
C PHE A 10 4.71 4.93 4.03
N ASP A 11 5.16 6.05 3.48
CA ASP A 11 6.55 6.50 3.60
C ASP A 11 6.91 6.83 5.06
N MET A 12 5.96 7.34 5.85
CA MET A 12 6.13 7.58 7.30
C MET A 12 6.22 6.28 8.11
N ILE A 13 5.41 5.27 7.77
CA ILE A 13 5.29 4.03 8.56
C ILE A 13 6.41 3.04 8.19
N LEU A 14 6.85 2.99 6.94
CA LEU A 14 7.86 2.06 6.45
C LEU A 14 9.15 2.02 7.31
N PRO A 15 9.77 3.15 7.74
CA PRO A 15 10.96 3.11 8.60
C PRO A 15 10.67 2.57 10.01
N MET A 16 9.42 2.64 10.48
CA MET A 16 9.02 2.14 11.81
C MET A 16 8.73 0.64 11.82
N VAL A 17 8.44 0.05 10.67
CA VAL A 17 8.16 -1.38 10.52
C VAL A 17 9.47 -2.16 10.55
N SER A 18 9.51 -3.27 11.30
CA SER A 18 10.66 -4.17 11.31
C SER A 18 10.79 -4.90 9.97
N VAL A 19 12.01 -5.32 9.60
CA VAL A 19 12.19 -6.26 8.47
C VAL A 19 11.36 -7.52 8.71
N GLY A 20 10.65 -7.98 7.68
CA GLY A 20 9.65 -9.04 7.75
C GLY A 20 8.27 -8.60 8.24
N GLY A 21 8.13 -7.35 8.71
CA GLY A 21 6.85 -6.77 9.09
C GLY A 21 5.94 -6.51 7.89
N VAL A 22 4.64 -6.47 8.15
CA VAL A 22 3.60 -6.36 7.13
C VAL A 22 2.83 -5.06 7.29
N ILE A 23 2.63 -4.34 6.19
CA ILE A 23 1.73 -3.21 6.07
C ILE A 23 0.55 -3.68 5.21
N ILE A 24 -0.68 -3.43 5.67
CA ILE A 24 -1.90 -3.76 4.94
C ILE A 24 -2.64 -2.47 4.63
N THR A 25 -2.94 -2.26 3.35
CA THR A 25 -3.70 -1.09 2.90
C THR A 25 -5.00 -1.54 2.25
N ASP A 26 -6.11 -1.12 2.87
CA ASP A 26 -7.46 -1.50 2.46
C ASP A 26 -7.98 -0.73 1.23
N ASN A 27 -9.12 -1.15 0.71
CA ASN A 27 -9.92 -0.41 -0.28
C ASN A 27 -9.14 -0.01 -1.54
N MET A 28 -8.31 -0.92 -2.06
CA MET A 28 -7.50 -0.69 -3.26
C MET A 28 -8.33 -0.56 -4.55
N LEU A 29 -9.50 -1.20 -4.61
CA LEU A 29 -10.31 -1.34 -5.83
C LEU A 29 -11.59 -0.49 -5.81
N TYR A 30 -12.08 -0.13 -4.61
CA TYR A 30 -13.34 0.58 -4.42
C TYR A 30 -13.30 1.54 -3.22
N PRO A 31 -14.09 2.63 -3.23
CA PRO A 31 -14.98 3.06 -4.31
C PRO A 31 -14.20 3.60 -5.53
N GLU A 32 -14.83 3.56 -6.71
CA GLU A 32 -14.15 3.83 -8.00
C GLU A 32 -13.47 5.19 -8.07
N LYS A 33 -14.01 6.20 -7.38
CA LYS A 33 -13.43 7.55 -7.31
C LYS A 33 -11.99 7.58 -6.80
N TYR A 34 -11.57 6.60 -5.99
CA TYR A 34 -10.20 6.52 -5.45
C TYR A 34 -9.31 5.55 -6.20
N ARG A 35 -9.85 4.81 -7.19
CA ARG A 35 -9.11 3.75 -7.88
C ARG A 35 -7.85 4.27 -8.57
N GLU A 36 -7.90 5.46 -9.16
CA GLU A 36 -6.73 6.07 -9.79
C GLU A 36 -5.65 6.48 -8.78
N ASP A 37 -6.04 6.97 -7.59
CA ASP A 37 -5.08 7.30 -6.54
C ASP A 37 -4.48 6.05 -5.92
N MET A 38 -5.29 5.00 -5.70
CA MET A 38 -4.79 3.71 -5.22
C MET A 38 -3.90 3.01 -6.26
N LYS A 39 -4.11 3.25 -7.55
CA LYS A 39 -3.20 2.79 -8.61
C LYS A 39 -1.85 3.50 -8.56
N LYS A 40 -1.83 4.81 -8.34
CA LYS A 40 -0.56 5.56 -8.13
C LYS A 40 0.17 5.05 -6.89
N TYR A 41 -0.57 4.80 -5.81
CA TYR A 41 -0.04 4.20 -4.59
C TYR A 41 0.59 2.82 -4.84
N ALA A 42 -0.11 1.91 -5.53
CA ALA A 42 0.42 0.60 -5.86
C ALA A 42 1.72 0.70 -6.70
N LEU A 43 1.76 1.60 -7.68
CA LEU A 43 2.96 1.84 -8.49
C LEU A 43 4.13 2.39 -7.66
N HIS A 44 3.87 3.30 -6.71
CA HIS A 44 4.87 3.83 -5.78
C HIS A 44 5.50 2.71 -4.94
N ILE A 45 4.67 1.83 -4.36
CA ILE A 45 5.17 0.71 -3.54
C ILE A 45 5.91 -0.31 -4.40
N GLN A 46 5.39 -0.65 -5.59
CA GLN A 46 6.03 -1.60 -6.49
C GLN A 46 7.42 -1.13 -6.95
N ALA A 47 7.64 0.18 -7.06
CA ALA A 47 8.95 0.75 -7.39
C ALA A 47 9.95 0.70 -6.22
N ASN A 48 9.50 0.50 -4.99
CA ASN A 48 10.36 0.48 -3.82
C ASN A 48 11.02 -0.90 -3.62
N GLN A 49 12.36 -0.93 -3.68
CA GLN A 49 13.13 -2.17 -3.59
C GLN A 49 13.17 -2.79 -2.19
N ASP A 50 12.86 -2.02 -1.16
CA ASP A 50 12.89 -2.44 0.23
C ASP A 50 11.62 -3.19 0.65
N VAL A 51 10.66 -3.35 -0.26
CA VAL A 51 9.40 -4.04 -0.01
C VAL A 51 9.01 -5.00 -1.13
N ARG A 52 8.09 -5.91 -0.83
CA ARG A 52 7.33 -6.68 -1.83
C ARG A 52 5.86 -6.56 -1.54
N THR A 53 5.06 -6.44 -2.59
CA THR A 53 3.64 -6.12 -2.43
C THR A 53 2.78 -6.89 -3.42
N ILE A 54 1.55 -7.18 -3.01
CA ILE A 54 0.51 -7.77 -3.85
C ILE A 54 -0.86 -7.20 -3.49
N THR A 55 -1.65 -6.87 -4.51
CA THR A 55 -3.07 -6.59 -4.34
C THR A 55 -3.85 -7.90 -4.34
N SER A 56 -4.47 -8.24 -3.21
CA SER A 56 -5.40 -9.36 -3.09
C SER A 56 -6.84 -8.88 -3.29
N PRO A 57 -7.68 -9.54 -4.12
CA PRO A 57 -9.06 -9.14 -4.37
C PRO A 57 -10.01 -9.59 -3.24
N ILE A 58 -9.59 -9.44 -1.98
CA ILE A 58 -10.41 -9.70 -0.80
C ILE A 58 -11.13 -8.41 -0.43
N GLY A 59 -12.44 -8.48 -0.19
CA GLY A 59 -13.25 -7.30 0.11
C GLY A 59 -13.18 -6.25 -1.01
N ASN A 60 -12.78 -5.03 -0.67
CA ASN A 60 -12.59 -3.94 -1.63
C ASN A 60 -11.16 -3.87 -2.20
N GLY A 61 -10.39 -4.94 -2.03
CA GLY A 61 -8.98 -5.03 -2.40
C GLY A 61 -8.07 -4.64 -1.25
N GLU A 62 -7.16 -5.55 -0.90
CA GLU A 62 -6.17 -5.39 0.16
C GLU A 62 -4.77 -5.43 -0.47
N GLU A 63 -4.00 -4.35 -0.33
CA GLU A 63 -2.58 -4.37 -0.66
C GLU A 63 -1.80 -4.92 0.53
N ILE A 64 -1.11 -6.04 0.33
CA ILE A 64 -0.32 -6.70 1.35
C ILE A 64 1.15 -6.45 1.02
N THR A 65 1.80 -5.61 1.81
CA THR A 65 3.20 -5.23 1.63
C THR A 65 4.08 -5.78 2.75
N VAL A 66 5.15 -6.50 2.39
CA VAL A 66 6.15 -7.02 3.33
C VAL A 66 7.45 -6.22 3.21
N LYS A 67 7.99 -5.75 4.33
CA LYS A 67 9.30 -5.09 4.37
C LYS A 67 10.43 -6.10 4.29
N LEU A 68 11.35 -5.89 3.36
CA LEU A 68 12.52 -6.75 3.13
C LEU A 68 13.83 -6.18 3.69
N ARG A 69 13.95 -4.86 3.81
CA ARG A 69 15.17 -4.15 4.22
C ARG A 69 14.83 -2.97 5.10
#